data_AF-A0A2G9M0E3-F1
#
_entry.id   AF-A0A2G9M0E3-F1
#
_cell.length_a   1.000
_cell.length_b   1.000
_cell.length_c   1.000
_cell.angle_alpha   90.00
_cell.angle_beta   90.00
_cell.angle_gamma   90.00
#
_symmetry.space_group_name_H-M   'P 1'
#
loop_
_entity.id
_entity.type
_entity.pdbx_description
1 polymer ?
#
loop_
_entity_poly.entity_id
_entity_poly.type
_entity_poly.pdbx_seq_one_letter_code
_entity_poly.pdbx_strand_id
1 'polypeptide(L)'
;MDAALADLSSLETSFSSANATNETDLDTLITAVEAKLDETKAKFDAASSARTNISGQIDAIKATLDSSIKKIALLQSSFNSITDNLQSTSSQSAGAIASPVSTLIKPVTTQSYLGYMFPILITMLTMFISVVFSTTIIITEKRSSAHFRNIITPTREDVFITGAYLTNMILSSIQIVIMLFISIIFFKAQIIRMLPTVLVLLLFIATFFTLLGIIIGYLFHSEETATLGAISISSLLLLTSSVVLPLESMPAYVMKIAKYNPFVISELLLRRAIIFETPLYAIGNEFFLLLGYSLLMIALIFVIVHFGRKLGIKKEQPLVEKKPKEIPVLELEGLAEKQQSPISSAGTLSELIELLEKMDSEEFARHSKEEFAEWVRSNIREEALAEKILKTESKKELEQEFKSAYEKHLRKIEELKQKIAEKKKKLYSKK
;
A
#
# COMPACT_ATOMS: atom_id res chain seq x y z
N MET A 1 6.51 -53.76 88.49
CA MET A 1 7.28 -54.87 89.11
C MET A 1 7.29 -54.71 90.63
N ASP A 2 7.59 -53.51 91.13
CA ASP A 2 7.54 -53.20 92.58
C ASP A 2 6.19 -53.46 93.24
N ALA A 3 5.06 -53.16 92.58
CA ALA A 3 3.72 -53.48 93.11
C ALA A 3 3.44 -55.00 93.21
N ALA A 4 3.97 -55.80 92.28
CA ALA A 4 3.81 -57.25 92.30
C ALA A 4 4.70 -57.92 93.36
N LEU A 5 5.91 -57.37 93.57
CA LEU A 5 6.81 -57.75 94.67
C LEU A 5 6.20 -57.40 96.04
N ALA A 6 5.52 -56.25 96.14
CA ALA A 6 4.81 -55.86 97.35
C ALA A 6 3.61 -56.78 97.65
N ASP A 7 2.80 -57.12 96.63
CA ASP A 7 1.71 -58.09 96.76
C ASP A 7 2.24 -59.47 97.21
N LEU A 8 3.37 -59.95 96.67
CA LEU A 8 3.99 -61.22 97.08
C LEU A 8 4.42 -61.21 98.56
N SER A 9 5.02 -60.11 99.02
CA SER A 9 5.44 -59.95 100.42
C SER A 9 4.26 -59.91 101.40
N SER A 10 3.11 -59.38 100.96
CA SER A 10 1.88 -59.36 101.75
C SER A 10 1.25 -60.75 101.88
N LEU A 11 1.40 -61.58 100.84
CA LEU A 11 0.96 -62.97 100.83
C LEU A 11 1.79 -63.82 101.81
N GLU A 12 3.11 -63.62 101.81
CA GLU A 12 4.06 -64.32 102.69
C GLU A 12 3.83 -63.99 104.17
N THR A 13 3.52 -62.73 104.48
CA THR A 13 3.17 -62.28 105.83
C THR A 13 1.79 -62.79 106.29
N SER A 14 0.82 -62.88 105.38
CA SER A 14 -0.50 -63.44 105.66
C SER A 14 -0.44 -64.97 105.92
N PHE A 15 0.42 -65.68 105.18
CA PHE A 15 0.64 -67.11 105.37
C PHE A 15 1.40 -67.41 106.67
N SER A 16 2.38 -66.57 107.03
CA SER A 16 3.19 -66.73 108.24
C SER A 16 2.44 -66.39 109.55
N SER A 17 1.32 -65.68 109.47
CA SER A 17 0.51 -65.27 110.64
C SER A 17 -0.73 -66.14 110.88
N ALA A 18 -1.02 -67.11 110.00
CA ALA A 18 -2.18 -68.00 110.11
C ALA A 18 -1.92 -69.17 111.09
N ASN A 19 -2.53 -69.10 112.27
CA ASN A 19 -2.47 -70.16 113.28
C ASN A 19 -3.48 -71.28 112.95
N ALA A 20 -3.09 -72.19 112.06
CA ALA A 20 -3.91 -73.26 111.50
C ALA A 20 -4.43 -74.23 112.59
N THR A 21 -5.67 -74.01 113.04
CA THR A 21 -6.39 -74.95 113.93
C THR A 21 -7.75 -75.38 113.37
N ASN A 22 -8.26 -74.80 112.27
CA ASN A 22 -9.50 -75.19 111.59
C ASN A 22 -9.29 -75.29 110.06
N GLU A 23 -9.79 -76.37 109.43
CA GLU A 23 -9.71 -76.62 107.97
C GLU A 23 -10.28 -75.46 107.11
N THR A 24 -11.29 -74.75 107.60
CA THR A 24 -11.92 -73.62 106.91
C THR A 24 -11.02 -72.40 106.72
N ASP A 25 -10.06 -72.14 107.62
CA ASP A 25 -9.14 -70.99 107.46
C ASP A 25 -8.10 -71.25 106.35
N LEU A 26 -7.66 -72.52 106.20
CA LEU A 26 -6.77 -72.90 105.12
C LEU A 26 -7.44 -72.74 103.74
N ASP A 27 -8.72 -73.11 103.62
CA ASP A 27 -9.49 -72.98 102.38
C ASP A 27 -9.68 -71.52 101.95
N THR A 28 -9.91 -70.62 102.93
CA THR A 28 -9.99 -69.18 102.65
C THR A 28 -8.65 -68.58 102.21
N LEU A 29 -7.52 -69.04 102.78
CA LEU A 29 -6.18 -68.63 102.36
C LEU A 29 -5.85 -69.15 100.96
N ILE A 30 -6.18 -70.41 100.65
CA ILE A 30 -5.99 -71.00 99.32
C ILE A 30 -6.79 -70.22 98.28
N THR A 31 -8.07 -69.92 98.56
CA THR A 31 -8.92 -69.12 97.67
C THR A 31 -8.36 -67.70 97.47
N ALA A 32 -7.80 -67.08 98.51
CA ALA A 32 -7.18 -65.76 98.41
C ALA A 32 -5.88 -65.78 97.58
N VAL A 33 -5.07 -66.84 97.71
CA VAL A 33 -3.86 -67.06 96.91
C VAL A 33 -4.23 -67.29 95.44
N GLU A 34 -5.27 -68.10 95.17
CA GLU A 34 -5.78 -68.34 93.81
C GLU A 34 -6.28 -67.03 93.17
N ALA A 35 -7.07 -66.23 93.89
CA ALA A 35 -7.54 -64.93 93.41
C ALA A 35 -6.39 -63.96 93.09
N LYS A 36 -5.34 -63.94 93.93
CA LYS A 36 -4.14 -63.12 93.70
C LYS A 36 -3.27 -63.65 92.56
N LEU A 37 -3.22 -64.96 92.37
CA LEU A 37 -2.54 -65.60 91.24
C LEU A 37 -3.24 -65.24 89.93
N ASP A 38 -4.57 -65.27 89.90
CA ASP A 38 -5.37 -64.84 88.76
C ASP A 38 -5.23 -63.34 88.48
N GLU A 39 -5.21 -62.48 89.51
CA GLU A 39 -4.94 -61.05 89.36
C GLU A 39 -3.55 -60.80 88.76
N THR A 40 -2.54 -61.55 89.22
CA THR A 40 -1.16 -61.45 88.73
C THR A 40 -1.05 -61.92 87.29
N LYS A 41 -1.72 -63.02 86.95
CA LYS A 41 -1.81 -63.55 85.58
C LYS A 41 -2.47 -62.55 84.64
N ALA A 42 -3.58 -61.92 85.06
CA ALA A 42 -4.24 -60.87 84.30
C ALA A 42 -3.33 -59.64 84.08
N LYS A 43 -2.58 -59.20 85.10
CA LYS A 43 -1.59 -58.11 84.97
C LYS A 43 -0.44 -58.50 84.02
N PHE A 44 0.00 -59.75 84.04
CA PHE A 44 1.04 -60.26 83.13
C PHE A 44 0.54 -60.32 81.68
N ASP A 45 -0.69 -60.79 81.45
CA ASP A 45 -1.31 -60.81 80.13
C ASP A 45 -1.53 -59.40 79.58
N ALA A 46 -1.92 -58.45 80.44
CA ALA A 46 -2.01 -57.03 80.09
C ALA A 46 -0.63 -56.45 79.74
N ALA A 47 0.41 -56.78 80.50
CA ALA A 47 1.78 -56.35 80.20
C ALA A 47 2.33 -56.97 78.90
N SER A 48 2.03 -58.24 78.64
CA SER A 48 2.38 -58.94 77.39
C SER A 48 1.67 -58.31 76.19
N SER A 49 0.40 -57.96 76.34
CA SER A 49 -0.39 -57.27 75.32
C SER A 49 0.15 -55.85 75.05
N ALA A 50 0.50 -55.10 76.11
CA ALA A 50 1.12 -53.78 76.00
C ALA A 50 2.48 -53.86 75.29
N ARG A 51 3.31 -54.86 75.62
CA ARG A 51 4.59 -55.12 74.93
C ARG A 51 4.39 -55.40 73.44
N THR A 52 3.40 -56.22 73.09
CA THR A 52 3.08 -56.52 71.68
C THR A 52 2.63 -55.26 70.93
N ASN A 53 1.80 -54.42 71.56
CA ASN A 53 1.37 -53.15 70.99
C ASN A 53 2.56 -52.18 70.78
N ILE A 54 3.45 -52.06 71.77
CA ILE A 54 4.68 -51.24 71.67
C ILE A 54 5.57 -51.75 70.53
N SER A 55 5.75 -53.07 70.40
CA SER A 55 6.52 -53.64 69.29
C SER A 55 5.90 -53.28 67.93
N GLY A 56 4.58 -53.41 67.79
CA GLY A 56 3.87 -53.03 66.57
C GLY A 56 3.99 -51.54 66.24
N GLN A 57 3.94 -50.67 67.25
CA GLN A 57 4.17 -49.22 67.07
C GLN A 57 5.60 -48.91 66.64
N ILE A 58 6.61 -49.60 67.21
CA ILE A 58 8.01 -49.45 66.80
C ILE A 58 8.19 -49.84 65.32
N ASP A 59 7.55 -50.93 64.88
CA ASP A 59 7.62 -51.36 63.48
C ASP A 59 6.91 -50.37 62.53
N ALA A 60 5.77 -49.80 62.95
CA ALA A 60 5.09 -48.73 62.20
C ALA A 60 5.94 -47.45 62.10
N ILE A 61 6.65 -47.08 63.18
CA ILE A 61 7.59 -45.95 63.19
C ILE A 61 8.75 -46.21 62.22
N LYS A 62 9.35 -47.41 62.25
CA LYS A 62 10.42 -47.80 61.30
C LYS A 62 9.95 -47.67 59.86
N ALA A 63 8.77 -48.20 59.54
CA ALA A 63 8.20 -48.10 58.19
C ALA A 63 7.97 -46.64 57.74
N THR A 64 7.53 -45.78 58.65
CA THR A 64 7.35 -44.34 58.39
C THR A 64 8.69 -43.63 58.18
N LEU A 65 9.72 -44.00 58.94
CA LEU A 65 11.08 -43.50 58.77
C LEU A 65 11.64 -43.89 57.40
N ASP A 66 11.50 -45.17 57.02
CA ASP A 66 11.94 -45.67 55.72
C ASP A 66 11.24 -44.94 54.57
N SER A 67 9.94 -44.69 54.69
CA SER A 67 9.21 -43.88 53.71
C SER A 67 9.70 -42.44 53.65
N SER A 68 10.09 -41.85 54.77
CA SER A 68 10.60 -40.47 54.84
C SER A 68 11.99 -40.38 54.19
N ILE A 69 12.86 -41.35 54.44
CA ILE A 69 14.18 -41.45 53.79
C ILE A 69 14.02 -41.55 52.27
N LYS A 70 13.08 -42.38 51.79
CA LYS A 70 12.77 -42.47 50.34
C LYS A 70 12.29 -41.14 49.75
N LYS A 71 11.43 -40.39 50.45
CA LYS A 71 10.98 -39.06 50.01
C LYS A 71 12.12 -38.05 49.95
N ILE A 72 13.03 -38.07 50.93
CA ILE A 72 14.24 -37.22 50.94
C ILE A 72 15.12 -37.56 49.73
N ALA A 73 15.32 -38.84 49.42
CA ALA A 73 16.09 -39.26 48.24
C ALA A 73 15.43 -38.81 46.91
N LEU A 74 14.11 -38.86 46.82
CA LEU A 74 13.36 -38.34 45.66
C LEU A 74 13.47 -36.81 45.53
N LEU A 75 13.40 -36.08 46.65
CA LEU A 75 13.63 -34.64 46.67
C LEU A 75 15.05 -34.31 46.20
N GLN A 76 16.06 -35.02 46.70
CA GLN A 76 17.45 -34.82 46.27
C GLN A 76 17.62 -35.10 44.77
N SER A 77 16.99 -36.16 44.25
CA SER A 77 17.01 -36.46 42.81
C SER A 77 16.30 -35.39 41.98
N SER A 78 15.22 -34.81 42.51
CA SER A 78 14.49 -33.70 41.88
C SER A 78 15.32 -32.41 41.90
N PHE A 79 16.00 -32.11 43.01
CA PHE A 79 16.93 -30.98 43.09
C PHE A 79 18.09 -31.14 42.11
N ASN A 80 18.70 -32.33 42.03
CA ASN A 80 19.76 -32.61 41.05
C ASN A 80 19.25 -32.44 39.61
N SER A 81 18.05 -32.96 39.30
CA SER A 81 17.43 -32.79 37.98
C SER A 81 17.13 -31.32 37.65
N ILE A 82 16.68 -30.53 38.64
CA ILE A 82 16.49 -29.09 38.48
C ILE A 82 17.84 -28.41 38.26
N THR A 83 18.88 -28.77 39.00
CA THR A 83 20.24 -28.24 38.83
C THR A 83 20.80 -28.59 37.44
N ASP A 84 20.60 -29.80 36.93
CA ASP A 84 21.06 -30.22 35.60
C ASP A 84 20.29 -29.52 34.47
N ASN A 85 18.97 -29.35 34.62
CA ASN A 85 18.16 -28.56 33.69
C ASN A 85 18.54 -27.08 33.72
N LEU A 86 18.88 -26.55 34.89
CA LEU A 86 19.38 -25.18 35.04
C LEU A 86 20.78 -25.03 34.43
N GLN A 87 21.70 -25.97 34.62
CA GLN A 87 23.04 -25.91 34.03
C GLN A 87 23.02 -26.05 32.50
N SER A 88 22.18 -26.93 31.95
CA SER A 88 21.98 -27.05 30.49
C SER A 88 21.31 -25.82 29.87
N THR A 89 20.57 -25.04 30.66
CA THR A 89 19.94 -23.77 30.23
C THR A 89 20.80 -22.52 30.58
N SER A 90 21.77 -22.64 31.49
CA SER A 90 22.55 -21.53 32.08
C SER A 90 24.03 -21.52 31.67
N SER A 91 24.37 -22.05 30.50
CA SER A 91 25.63 -21.68 29.80
C SER A 91 25.44 -20.49 28.84
N GLN A 92 24.47 -19.63 29.10
CA GLN A 92 24.49 -18.24 28.65
C GLN A 92 24.54 -17.33 29.88
N SER A 93 25.76 -17.10 30.37
CA SER A 93 26.24 -16.05 31.28
C SER A 93 25.29 -15.51 32.36
N ALA A 94 25.77 -15.40 33.60
CA ALA A 94 25.13 -14.60 34.67
C ALA A 94 24.82 -13.12 34.27
N GLY A 95 25.34 -12.64 33.14
CA GLY A 95 24.90 -11.41 32.49
C GLY A 95 23.48 -11.44 31.91
N ALA A 96 22.88 -12.60 31.65
CA ALA A 96 21.52 -12.73 31.11
C ALA A 96 20.43 -12.77 32.20
N ILE A 97 20.79 -13.07 33.46
CA ILE A 97 19.85 -13.12 34.59
C ILE A 97 19.80 -11.78 35.34
N ALA A 98 20.92 -11.05 35.42
CA ALA A 98 20.96 -9.67 35.92
C ALA A 98 20.57 -8.63 34.86
N SER A 99 20.47 -9.04 33.59
CA SER A 99 19.85 -8.21 32.56
C SER A 99 18.35 -8.49 32.58
N PRO A 100 17.48 -7.51 32.90
CA PRO A 100 16.05 -7.64 32.58
C PRO A 100 15.96 -8.06 31.12
N VAL A 101 14.95 -8.88 30.76
CA VAL A 101 14.68 -9.30 29.37
C VAL A 101 15.22 -8.22 28.47
N SER A 102 16.36 -8.49 27.80
CA SER A 102 16.92 -7.54 26.87
C SER A 102 16.02 -7.66 25.65
N THR A 103 14.80 -7.14 25.81
CA THR A 103 13.98 -6.72 24.71
C THR A 103 14.90 -5.73 24.04
N LEU A 104 15.48 -6.18 22.93
CA LEU A 104 16.02 -5.27 21.95
C LEU A 104 14.77 -4.58 21.44
N ILE A 105 14.32 -3.58 22.19
CA ILE A 105 13.28 -2.63 21.82
C ILE A 105 13.97 -1.89 20.69
N LYS A 106 13.90 -2.47 19.48
CA LYS A 106 13.97 -1.67 18.29
C LYS A 106 12.74 -0.79 18.41
N PRO A 107 12.88 0.51 18.70
CA PRO A 107 11.73 1.36 18.57
C PRO A 107 11.25 1.18 17.13
N VAL A 108 9.97 0.84 16.95
CA VAL A 108 9.33 0.91 15.62
C VAL A 108 9.49 2.34 15.05
N THR A 109 9.82 3.31 15.92
CA THR A 109 10.11 4.69 15.60
C THR A 109 11.14 5.33 16.55
N THR A 110 12.39 5.48 16.09
CA THR A 110 13.09 6.79 16.19
C THR A 110 12.82 7.60 14.91
N GLN A 111 11.67 7.40 14.30
CA GLN A 111 11.35 7.91 12.97
C GLN A 111 10.68 9.26 13.14
N SER A 112 11.14 10.24 12.36
CA SER A 112 10.36 11.44 12.10
C SER A 112 8.96 11.04 11.62
N TYR A 113 7.91 11.83 11.92
CA TYR A 113 6.55 11.63 11.39
C TYR A 113 6.54 11.31 9.88
N LEU A 114 7.50 11.91 9.16
CA LEU A 114 7.81 11.65 7.76
C LEU A 114 8.03 10.16 7.44
N GLY A 115 8.72 9.39 8.28
CA GLY A 115 9.02 7.96 8.05
C GLY A 115 7.84 7.03 8.23
N TYR A 116 6.91 7.38 9.11
CA TYR A 116 5.65 6.66 9.24
C TYR A 116 4.69 6.96 8.08
N MET A 117 4.69 8.20 7.59
CA MET A 117 3.90 8.62 6.43
C MET A 117 4.52 8.20 5.10
N PHE A 118 5.81 7.86 5.09
CA PHE A 118 6.55 7.61 3.85
C PHE A 118 5.94 6.51 2.96
N PRO A 119 5.61 5.29 3.45
CA PRO A 119 4.98 4.26 2.62
C PRO A 119 3.68 4.72 1.97
N ILE A 120 2.89 5.53 2.69
CA ILE A 120 1.64 6.12 2.19
C ILE A 120 1.95 7.06 1.03
N LEU A 121 2.91 7.97 1.20
CA LEU A 121 3.27 8.98 0.20
C LEU A 121 3.81 8.34 -1.09
N ILE A 122 4.71 7.36 -0.99
CA ILE A 122 5.25 6.70 -2.18
C ILE A 122 4.17 5.86 -2.90
N THR A 123 3.26 5.22 -2.15
CA THR A 123 2.11 4.50 -2.76
C THR A 123 1.18 5.47 -3.48
N MET A 124 0.84 6.59 -2.84
CA MET A 124 0.01 7.66 -3.41
C MET A 124 0.61 8.20 -4.70
N LEU A 125 1.90 8.54 -4.68
CA LEU A 125 2.56 9.12 -5.84
C LEU A 125 2.74 8.09 -6.97
N THR A 126 2.99 6.82 -6.63
CA THR A 126 3.02 5.72 -7.61
C THR A 126 1.66 5.52 -8.26
N MET A 127 0.57 5.54 -7.47
CA MET A 127 -0.81 5.46 -7.98
C MET A 127 -1.11 6.60 -8.95
N PHE A 128 -1.01 7.86 -8.48
CA PHE A 128 -1.44 9.00 -9.28
C PHE A 128 -0.69 9.09 -10.61
N ILE A 129 0.63 8.92 -10.58
CA ILE A 129 1.42 9.03 -11.81
C ILE A 129 1.14 7.84 -12.74
N SER A 130 1.05 6.60 -12.22
CA SER A 130 0.79 5.43 -13.06
C SER A 130 -0.59 5.49 -13.73
N VAL A 131 -1.63 5.92 -12.99
CA VAL A 131 -2.98 6.07 -13.55
C VAL A 131 -3.02 7.20 -14.60
N VAL A 132 -2.47 8.37 -14.28
CA VAL A 132 -2.50 9.54 -15.17
C VAL A 132 -1.67 9.29 -16.43
N PHE A 133 -0.44 8.83 -16.32
CA PHE A 133 0.41 8.53 -17.47
C PHE A 133 -0.22 7.49 -18.39
N SER A 134 -0.77 6.43 -17.80
CA SER A 134 -1.40 5.39 -18.58
C SER A 134 -2.66 5.85 -19.30
N THR A 135 -3.50 6.64 -18.62
CA THR A 135 -4.68 7.25 -19.23
C THR A 135 -4.29 8.17 -20.39
N THR A 136 -3.30 9.05 -20.18
CA THR A 136 -2.83 10.00 -21.19
C THR A 136 -2.25 9.28 -22.40
N ILE A 137 -1.35 8.30 -22.21
CA ILE A 137 -0.73 7.55 -23.31
C ILE A 137 -1.79 6.89 -24.20
N ILE A 138 -2.80 6.23 -23.61
CA ILE A 138 -3.86 5.57 -24.38
C ILE A 138 -4.68 6.59 -25.19
N ILE A 139 -4.96 7.76 -24.64
CA ILE A 139 -5.78 8.77 -25.34
C ILE A 139 -4.98 9.50 -26.40
N THR A 140 -3.73 9.85 -26.12
CA THR A 140 -2.84 10.41 -27.12
C THR A 140 -2.68 9.44 -28.29
N GLU A 141 -2.57 8.14 -28.03
CA GLU A 141 -2.56 7.11 -29.07
C GLU A 141 -3.88 7.08 -29.84
N LYS A 142 -5.04 7.07 -29.17
CA LYS A 142 -6.38 7.09 -29.81
C LYS A 142 -6.61 8.34 -30.68
N ARG A 143 -6.06 9.49 -30.29
CA ARG A 143 -6.21 10.78 -31.01
C ARG A 143 -5.16 11.00 -32.08
N SER A 144 -4.06 10.26 -32.04
CA SER A 144 -2.98 10.38 -33.01
C SER A 144 -3.46 9.95 -34.40
N SER A 145 -3.00 10.65 -35.44
CA SER A 145 -3.24 10.23 -36.83
C SER A 145 -2.64 8.85 -37.15
N ALA A 146 -1.67 8.40 -36.34
CA ALA A 146 -1.09 7.06 -36.41
C ALA A 146 -2.06 5.97 -35.93
N HIS A 147 -3.10 6.30 -35.16
CA HIS A 147 -4.07 5.32 -34.63
C HIS A 147 -4.75 4.52 -35.73
N PHE A 148 -5.21 5.21 -36.79
CA PHE A 148 -5.84 4.58 -37.93
C PHE A 148 -4.90 3.60 -38.63
N ARG A 149 -3.63 3.99 -38.81
CA ARG A 149 -2.58 3.14 -39.41
C ARG A 149 -2.29 1.91 -38.55
N ASN A 150 -2.30 2.06 -37.23
CA ASN A 150 -2.09 0.98 -36.28
C ASN A 150 -3.25 -0.03 -36.32
N ILE A 151 -4.51 0.43 -36.39
CA ILE A 151 -5.69 -0.45 -36.42
C ILE A 151 -5.84 -1.24 -37.72
N ILE A 152 -5.46 -0.66 -38.87
CA ILE A 152 -5.56 -1.37 -40.18
C ILE A 152 -4.45 -2.40 -40.41
N THR A 153 -3.42 -2.41 -39.58
CA THR A 153 -2.34 -3.40 -39.66
C THR A 153 -2.88 -4.75 -39.14
N PRO A 154 -2.53 -5.91 -39.74
CA PRO A 154 -2.98 -7.23 -39.29
C PRO A 154 -2.28 -7.69 -37.99
N THR A 155 -2.16 -6.80 -37.02
CA THR A 155 -1.56 -7.04 -35.70
C THR A 155 -2.65 -7.42 -34.70
N ARG A 156 -2.39 -8.41 -33.86
CA ARG A 156 -3.32 -8.83 -32.79
C ARG A 156 -3.51 -7.69 -31.77
N GLU A 157 -4.72 -7.54 -31.24
CA GLU A 157 -5.06 -6.53 -30.22
C GLU A 157 -4.22 -6.65 -28.96
N ASP A 158 -3.95 -7.89 -28.56
CA ASP A 158 -3.12 -8.25 -27.41
C ASP A 158 -1.75 -7.55 -27.47
N VAL A 159 -1.21 -7.36 -28.68
CA VAL A 159 0.09 -6.70 -28.92
C VAL A 159 0.01 -5.21 -28.64
N PHE A 160 -1.09 -4.54 -29.01
CA PHE A 160 -1.29 -3.12 -28.72
C PHE A 160 -1.46 -2.87 -27.22
N ILE A 161 -2.26 -3.70 -26.55
CA ILE A 161 -2.49 -3.60 -25.10
C ILE A 161 -1.17 -3.86 -24.36
N THR A 162 -0.45 -4.94 -24.72
CA THR A 162 0.82 -5.29 -24.09
C THR A 162 1.90 -4.24 -24.37
N GLY A 163 1.94 -3.69 -25.59
CA GLY A 163 2.85 -2.60 -25.96
C GLY A 163 2.60 -1.34 -25.13
N ALA A 164 1.34 -0.91 -25.03
CA ALA A 164 0.97 0.24 -24.20
C ALA A 164 1.27 0.00 -22.72
N TYR A 165 0.98 -1.20 -22.20
CA TYR A 165 1.33 -1.59 -20.84
C TYR A 165 2.85 -1.54 -20.61
N LEU A 166 3.65 -2.09 -21.52
CA LEU A 166 5.11 -2.12 -21.40
C LEU A 166 5.71 -0.71 -21.46
N THR A 167 5.22 0.16 -22.36
CA THR A 167 5.62 1.57 -22.42
C THR A 167 5.32 2.28 -21.10
N ASN A 168 4.14 2.05 -20.53
CA ASN A 168 3.79 2.60 -19.23
C ASN A 168 4.66 2.05 -18.10
N MET A 169 4.94 0.75 -18.09
CA MET A 169 5.80 0.14 -17.07
C MET A 169 7.24 0.66 -17.13
N ILE A 170 7.77 0.98 -18.32
CA ILE A 170 9.07 1.65 -18.45
C ILE A 170 9.01 3.03 -17.78
N LEU A 171 7.98 3.81 -18.05
CA LEU A 171 7.81 5.16 -17.50
C LEU A 171 7.61 5.13 -15.97
N SER A 172 6.77 4.22 -15.48
CA SER A 172 6.57 3.99 -14.04
C SER A 172 7.84 3.46 -13.37
N SER A 173 8.64 2.62 -14.04
CA SER A 173 9.92 2.15 -13.49
C SER A 173 10.92 3.29 -13.32
N ILE A 174 11.01 4.20 -14.29
CA ILE A 174 11.85 5.42 -14.18
C ILE A 174 11.40 6.25 -12.97
N GLN A 175 10.10 6.48 -12.84
CA GLN A 175 9.56 7.19 -11.68
C GLN A 175 9.88 6.47 -10.36
N ILE A 176 9.70 5.15 -10.28
CA ILE A 176 10.00 4.36 -9.09
C ILE A 176 11.49 4.47 -8.73
N VAL A 177 12.40 4.44 -9.71
CA VAL A 177 13.84 4.63 -9.47
C VAL A 177 14.12 6.01 -8.89
N ILE A 178 13.52 7.07 -9.46
CA ILE A 178 13.66 8.44 -8.94
C ILE A 178 13.14 8.53 -7.50
N MET A 179 11.97 7.95 -7.25
CA MET A 179 11.35 7.90 -5.93
C MET A 179 12.24 7.17 -4.93
N LEU A 180 12.74 5.99 -5.27
CA LEU A 180 13.65 5.21 -4.42
C LEU A 180 14.95 5.95 -4.15
N PHE A 181 15.51 6.65 -5.14
CA PHE A 181 16.71 7.46 -4.96
C PHE A 181 16.50 8.56 -3.91
N ILE A 182 15.39 9.32 -4.02
CA ILE A 182 15.01 10.31 -3.00
C ILE A 182 14.85 9.61 -1.64
N SER A 183 14.17 8.48 -1.62
CA SER A 183 13.88 7.76 -0.38
C SER A 183 15.13 7.26 0.35
N ILE A 184 16.14 6.79 -0.38
CA ILE A 184 17.43 6.37 0.18
C ILE A 184 18.15 7.55 0.84
N ILE A 185 18.08 8.75 0.27
CA ILE A 185 18.71 9.96 0.82
C ILE A 185 18.12 10.31 2.21
N PHE A 186 16.79 10.23 2.35
CA PHE A 186 16.08 10.63 3.58
C PHE A 186 16.01 9.54 4.65
N PHE A 187 15.89 8.26 4.28
CA PHE A 187 15.60 7.16 5.23
C PHE A 187 16.74 6.15 5.41
N LYS A 188 17.80 6.25 4.60
CA LYS A 188 19.08 5.52 4.65
C LYS A 188 18.97 4.04 5.10
N ALA A 189 18.96 3.75 6.39
CA ALA A 189 19.17 2.38 6.90
C ALA A 189 18.02 1.38 6.63
N GLN A 190 16.75 1.80 6.66
CA GLN A 190 15.62 0.85 6.57
C GLN A 190 15.31 0.42 5.13
N ILE A 191 15.26 1.38 4.21
CA ILE A 191 14.91 1.13 2.81
C ILE A 191 16.01 0.32 2.11
N ILE A 192 17.29 0.55 2.43
CA ILE A 192 18.40 -0.18 1.80
C ILE A 192 18.32 -1.68 2.11
N ARG A 193 17.96 -2.06 3.33
CA ARG A 193 17.88 -3.47 3.74
C ARG A 193 16.77 -4.23 3.00
N MET A 194 15.62 -3.57 2.79
CA MET A 194 14.44 -4.16 2.14
C MET A 194 14.27 -3.73 0.69
N LEU A 195 15.32 -3.17 0.07
CA LEU A 195 15.25 -2.57 -1.26
C LEU A 195 14.68 -3.53 -2.33
N PRO A 196 15.08 -4.81 -2.41
CA PRO A 196 14.53 -5.73 -3.40
C PRO A 196 13.03 -5.96 -3.20
N THR A 197 12.60 -6.17 -1.96
CA THR A 197 11.18 -6.36 -1.61
C THR A 197 10.36 -5.13 -1.97
N VAL A 198 10.85 -3.94 -1.61
CA VAL A 198 10.19 -2.66 -1.89
C VAL A 198 10.09 -2.42 -3.39
N LEU A 199 11.15 -2.69 -4.15
CA LEU A 199 11.15 -2.55 -5.61
C LEU A 199 10.12 -3.47 -6.27
N VAL A 200 10.10 -4.75 -5.89
CA VAL A 200 9.11 -5.71 -6.41
C VAL A 200 7.70 -5.25 -6.09
N LEU A 201 7.41 -4.87 -4.84
CA LEU A 201 6.10 -4.38 -4.45
C LEU A 201 5.69 -3.14 -5.25
N LEU A 202 6.58 -2.16 -5.42
CA LEU A 202 6.29 -0.95 -6.19
C LEU A 202 5.99 -1.26 -7.66
N LEU A 203 6.69 -2.22 -8.28
CA LEU A 203 6.40 -2.65 -9.65
C LEU A 203 5.02 -3.31 -9.77
N PHE A 204 4.63 -4.14 -8.81
CA PHE A 204 3.29 -4.76 -8.79
C PHE A 204 2.17 -3.74 -8.50
N ILE A 205 2.43 -2.80 -7.59
CA ILE A 205 1.53 -1.68 -7.32
C ILE A 205 1.35 -0.83 -8.57
N ALA A 206 2.45 -0.46 -9.25
CA ALA A 206 2.42 0.26 -10.51
C ALA A 206 1.68 -0.53 -11.59
N THR A 207 1.89 -1.84 -11.69
CA THR A 207 1.17 -2.73 -12.63
C THR A 207 -0.34 -2.57 -12.49
N PHE A 208 -0.87 -2.72 -11.28
CA PHE A 208 -2.30 -2.57 -11.03
C PHE A 208 -2.83 -1.19 -11.43
N PHE A 209 -2.17 -0.13 -11.00
CA PHE A 209 -2.60 1.24 -11.26
C PHE A 209 -2.42 1.67 -12.72
N THR A 210 -1.41 1.17 -13.41
CA THR A 210 -1.28 1.30 -14.86
C THR A 210 -2.45 0.64 -15.56
N LEU A 211 -2.80 -0.61 -15.22
CA LEU A 211 -3.95 -1.29 -15.83
C LEU A 211 -5.26 -0.53 -15.60
N LEU A 212 -5.45 0.03 -14.40
CA LEU A 212 -6.58 0.92 -14.10
C LEU A 212 -6.59 2.16 -15.01
N GLY A 213 -5.44 2.80 -15.21
CA GLY A 213 -5.30 3.93 -16.13
C GLY A 213 -5.57 3.56 -17.59
N ILE A 214 -5.16 2.37 -18.04
CA ILE A 214 -5.48 1.86 -19.38
C ILE A 214 -7.00 1.76 -19.56
N ILE A 215 -7.72 1.20 -18.58
CA ILE A 215 -9.19 1.07 -18.61
C ILE A 215 -9.85 2.44 -18.75
N ILE A 216 -9.41 3.41 -17.95
CA ILE A 216 -9.92 4.78 -17.99
C ILE A 216 -9.65 5.40 -19.37
N GLY A 217 -8.44 5.24 -19.91
CA GLY A 217 -8.08 5.71 -21.25
C GLY A 217 -8.95 5.12 -22.37
N TYR A 218 -9.37 3.86 -22.24
CA TYR A 218 -10.30 3.26 -23.20
C TYR A 218 -11.73 3.77 -23.05
N LEU A 219 -12.19 4.04 -21.82
CA LEU A 219 -13.56 4.47 -21.53
C LEU A 219 -13.87 5.89 -22.01
N PHE A 220 -12.90 6.80 -21.92
CA PHE A 220 -13.07 8.21 -22.30
C PHE A 220 -12.60 8.51 -23.73
N HIS A 221 -13.09 9.62 -24.30
CA HIS A 221 -12.79 10.05 -25.68
C HIS A 221 -11.95 11.33 -25.76
N SER A 222 -12.09 12.24 -24.78
CA SER A 222 -11.30 13.48 -24.70
C SER A 222 -10.22 13.35 -23.63
N GLU A 223 -9.05 13.91 -23.91
CA GLU A 223 -7.90 13.95 -23.01
C GLU A 223 -8.21 14.65 -21.69
N GLU A 224 -8.90 15.79 -21.75
CA GLU A 224 -9.33 16.54 -20.57
C GLU A 224 -10.32 15.73 -19.71
N THR A 225 -11.34 15.13 -20.34
CA THR A 225 -12.35 14.35 -19.61
C THR A 225 -11.75 13.11 -18.95
N ALA A 226 -10.76 12.50 -19.59
CA ALA A 226 -10.18 11.28 -19.06
C ALA A 226 -9.13 11.54 -17.99
N THR A 227 -8.32 12.59 -18.14
CA THR A 227 -7.41 13.02 -17.08
C THR A 227 -8.20 13.43 -15.84
N LEU A 228 -9.30 14.17 -16.02
CA LEU A 228 -10.24 14.47 -14.94
C LEU A 228 -10.83 13.19 -14.33
N GLY A 229 -11.25 12.23 -15.16
CA GLY A 229 -11.74 10.91 -14.73
C GLY A 229 -10.70 10.12 -13.93
N ALA A 230 -9.45 10.08 -14.40
CA ALA A 230 -8.32 9.44 -13.76
C ALA A 230 -8.03 10.02 -12.37
N ILE A 231 -7.98 11.36 -12.28
CA ILE A 231 -7.77 12.05 -11.01
C ILE A 231 -8.95 11.82 -10.07
N SER A 232 -10.18 11.87 -10.58
CA SER A 232 -11.40 11.67 -9.77
C SER A 232 -11.48 10.25 -9.19
N ILE A 233 -11.21 9.23 -10.00
CA ILE A 233 -11.18 7.83 -9.57
C ILE A 233 -10.05 7.60 -8.57
N SER A 234 -8.86 8.13 -8.84
CA SER A 234 -7.71 8.06 -7.92
C SER A 234 -8.01 8.75 -6.59
N SER A 235 -8.67 9.92 -6.62
CA SER A 235 -9.10 10.64 -5.44
C SER A 235 -10.14 9.84 -4.65
N LEU A 236 -11.11 9.21 -5.30
CA LEU A 236 -12.10 8.36 -4.63
C LEU A 236 -11.44 7.17 -3.91
N LEU A 237 -10.46 6.52 -4.56
CA LEU A 237 -9.67 5.46 -3.94
C LEU A 237 -8.86 5.99 -2.74
N LEU A 238 -8.34 7.21 -2.81
CA LEU A 238 -7.60 7.82 -1.70
C LEU A 238 -8.51 8.21 -0.53
N LEU A 239 -9.67 8.82 -0.80
CA LEU A 239 -10.63 9.24 0.22
C LEU A 239 -11.22 8.04 0.98
N THR A 240 -11.39 6.91 0.31
CA THR A 240 -11.86 5.64 0.89
C THR A 240 -10.73 4.80 1.49
N SER A 241 -9.62 5.43 1.90
CA SER A 241 -8.45 4.77 2.47
C SER A 241 -8.08 5.30 3.86
N SER A 242 -7.08 4.65 4.47
CA SER A 242 -6.47 5.02 5.76
C SER A 242 -5.75 6.39 5.77
N VAL A 243 -5.60 7.04 4.61
CA VAL A 243 -4.89 8.32 4.47
C VAL A 243 -5.63 9.47 5.14
N VAL A 244 -6.94 9.55 4.92
CA VAL A 244 -7.77 10.68 5.39
C VAL A 244 -8.39 10.37 6.74
N LEU A 245 -8.89 9.16 6.91
CA LEU A 245 -9.51 8.67 8.14
C LEU A 245 -8.93 7.30 8.49
N PRO A 246 -8.54 7.05 9.75
CA PRO A 246 -8.20 5.71 10.20
C PRO A 246 -9.33 4.72 9.89
N LEU A 247 -8.99 3.53 9.41
CA LEU A 247 -9.98 2.51 9.01
C LEU A 247 -10.85 2.06 10.19
N GLU A 248 -10.29 2.11 11.40
CA GLU A 248 -10.93 1.76 12.66
C GLU A 248 -12.01 2.77 13.08
N SER A 249 -11.89 4.02 12.62
CA SER A 249 -12.84 5.09 12.90
C SER A 249 -14.01 5.13 11.91
N MET A 250 -13.95 4.35 10.83
CA MET A 250 -15.01 4.30 9.81
C MET A 250 -16.21 3.46 10.30
N PRO A 251 -17.45 3.82 9.92
CA PRO A 251 -18.62 2.97 10.14
C PRO A 251 -18.40 1.56 9.57
N ALA A 252 -18.93 0.53 10.24
CA ALA A 252 -18.63 -0.88 9.92
C ALA A 252 -18.87 -1.26 8.44
N TYR A 253 -19.89 -0.67 7.80
CA TYR A 253 -20.17 -0.89 6.38
C TYR A 253 -19.09 -0.30 5.46
N VAL A 254 -18.64 0.93 5.73
CA VAL A 254 -17.61 1.62 4.96
C VAL A 254 -16.26 0.93 5.16
N MET A 255 -15.93 0.57 6.40
CA MET A 255 -14.71 -0.17 6.73
C MET A 255 -14.61 -1.49 5.93
N LYS A 256 -15.71 -2.24 5.79
CA LYS A 256 -15.70 -3.49 5.01
C LYS A 256 -15.33 -3.25 3.55
N ILE A 257 -15.84 -2.18 2.93
CA ILE A 257 -15.53 -1.82 1.54
C ILE A 257 -14.09 -1.30 1.42
N ALA A 258 -13.69 -0.41 2.32
CA ALA A 258 -12.36 0.20 2.34
C ALA A 258 -11.23 -0.84 2.49
N LYS A 259 -11.46 -1.95 3.21
CA LYS A 259 -10.48 -3.05 3.31
C LYS A 259 -10.14 -3.71 1.97
N TYR A 260 -11.08 -3.70 1.00
CA TYR A 260 -10.86 -4.26 -0.34
C TYR A 260 -10.35 -3.24 -1.35
N ASN A 261 -10.18 -1.97 -0.93
CA ASN A 261 -9.64 -0.93 -1.78
C ASN A 261 -8.18 -1.27 -2.17
N PRO A 262 -7.84 -1.31 -3.47
CA PRO A 262 -6.49 -1.63 -3.92
C PRO A 262 -5.43 -0.68 -3.38
N PHE A 263 -5.77 0.59 -3.12
CA PHE A 263 -4.87 1.55 -2.52
C PHE A 263 -4.52 1.17 -1.07
N VAL A 264 -5.52 0.78 -0.28
CA VAL A 264 -5.33 0.32 1.11
C VAL A 264 -4.43 -0.93 1.16
N ILE A 265 -4.66 -1.88 0.26
CA ILE A 265 -3.85 -3.10 0.16
C ILE A 265 -2.39 -2.76 -0.22
N SER A 266 -2.21 -1.85 -1.18
CA SER A 266 -0.88 -1.41 -1.65
C SER A 266 -0.10 -0.69 -0.55
N GLU A 267 -0.76 0.21 0.17
CA GLU A 267 -0.18 0.96 1.29
C GLU A 267 0.21 0.02 2.45
N LEU A 268 -0.65 -0.94 2.79
CA LEU A 268 -0.38 -1.94 3.82
C LEU A 268 0.83 -2.82 3.47
N LEU A 269 0.93 -3.29 2.22
CA LEU A 269 2.07 -4.08 1.74
C LEU A 269 3.38 -3.31 1.91
N LEU A 270 3.39 -2.05 1.46
CA LEU A 270 4.59 -1.23 1.48
C LEU A 270 4.97 -0.81 2.91
N ARG A 271 3.98 -0.55 3.76
CA ARG A 271 4.16 -0.30 5.20
C ARG A 271 4.80 -1.51 5.88
N ARG A 272 4.32 -2.74 5.62
CA ARG A 272 4.91 -3.97 6.17
C ARG A 272 6.33 -4.20 5.68
N ALA A 273 6.62 -3.91 4.42
CA ALA A 273 7.98 -4.04 3.88
C ALA A 273 8.96 -3.01 4.45
N ILE A 274 8.56 -1.74 4.58
CA ILE A 274 9.47 -0.64 4.95
C ILE A 274 9.62 -0.52 6.48
N ILE A 275 8.50 -0.50 7.22
CA ILE A 275 8.51 -0.22 8.67
C ILE A 275 8.79 -1.50 9.46
N PHE A 276 8.13 -2.59 9.09
CA PHE A 276 8.23 -3.87 9.81
C PHE A 276 9.30 -4.80 9.24
N GLU A 277 10.06 -4.35 8.24
CA GLU A 277 11.12 -5.11 7.55
C GLU A 277 10.68 -6.53 7.16
N THR A 278 9.40 -6.69 6.80
CA THR A 278 8.79 -7.99 6.58
C THR A 278 9.13 -8.50 5.17
N PRO A 279 9.69 -9.71 5.04
CA PRO A 279 10.04 -10.27 3.74
C PRO A 279 8.80 -10.67 2.93
N LEU A 280 8.95 -10.74 1.60
CA LEU A 280 7.82 -10.97 0.67
C LEU A 280 7.01 -12.23 0.98
N TYR A 281 7.66 -13.32 1.43
CA TYR A 281 6.98 -14.58 1.75
C TYR A 281 5.99 -14.46 2.91
N ALA A 282 6.22 -13.53 3.85
CA ALA A 282 5.37 -13.34 5.01
C ALA A 282 4.15 -12.42 4.73
N ILE A 283 4.19 -11.66 3.62
CA ILE A 283 3.09 -10.80 3.14
C ILE A 283 2.40 -11.36 1.89
N GLY A 284 2.49 -12.69 1.70
CA GLY A 284 2.02 -13.37 0.50
C GLY A 284 0.53 -13.19 0.25
N ASN A 285 -0.32 -13.20 1.28
CA ASN A 285 -1.78 -13.15 1.11
C ASN A 285 -2.24 -11.85 0.46
N GLU A 286 -1.83 -10.71 1.00
CA GLU A 286 -2.16 -9.40 0.45
C GLU A 286 -1.50 -9.18 -0.92
N PHE A 287 -0.31 -9.74 -1.13
CA PHE A 287 0.40 -9.69 -2.41
C PHE A 287 -0.36 -10.47 -3.51
N PHE A 288 -0.78 -11.71 -3.21
CA PHE A 288 -1.58 -12.51 -4.15
C PHE A 288 -2.96 -11.91 -4.41
N LEU A 289 -3.56 -11.25 -3.41
CA LEU A 289 -4.80 -10.52 -3.60
C LEU A 289 -4.63 -9.37 -4.63
N LEU A 290 -3.56 -8.58 -4.51
CA LEU A 290 -3.24 -7.52 -5.48
C LEU A 290 -2.93 -8.08 -6.88
N LEU A 291 -2.24 -9.22 -6.95
CA LEU A 291 -1.97 -9.91 -8.20
C LEU A 291 -3.28 -10.40 -8.85
N GLY A 292 -4.20 -10.95 -8.05
CA GLY A 292 -5.54 -11.33 -8.50
C GLY A 292 -6.33 -10.15 -9.06
N TYR A 293 -6.26 -8.99 -8.42
CA TYR A 293 -6.85 -7.75 -8.95
C TYR A 293 -6.21 -7.31 -10.26
N SER A 294 -4.90 -7.40 -10.40
CA SER A 294 -4.20 -7.10 -11.67
C SER A 294 -4.68 -8.02 -12.80
N LEU A 295 -4.83 -9.32 -12.53
CA LEU A 295 -5.36 -10.29 -13.51
C LEU A 295 -6.81 -9.97 -13.89
N LEU A 296 -7.63 -9.59 -12.92
CA LEU A 296 -9.01 -9.14 -13.17
C LEU A 296 -9.02 -7.90 -14.07
N MET A 297 -8.15 -6.92 -13.82
CA MET A 297 -8.05 -5.73 -14.67
C MET A 297 -7.62 -6.08 -16.10
N ILE A 298 -6.67 -7.00 -16.28
CA ILE A 298 -6.29 -7.50 -17.61
C ILE A 298 -7.49 -8.13 -18.32
N ALA A 299 -8.24 -9.00 -17.63
CA ALA A 299 -9.45 -9.60 -18.19
C ALA A 299 -10.50 -8.55 -18.56
N LEU A 300 -10.70 -7.53 -17.72
CA LEU A 300 -11.61 -6.43 -17.98
C LEU A 300 -11.19 -5.61 -19.21
N ILE A 301 -9.90 -5.34 -19.39
CA ILE A 301 -9.37 -4.66 -20.59
C ILE A 301 -9.69 -5.49 -21.83
N PHE A 302 -9.44 -6.80 -21.82
CA PHE A 302 -9.80 -7.67 -22.94
C PHE A 302 -11.28 -7.62 -23.26
N VAL A 303 -12.16 -7.64 -22.25
CA VAL A 303 -13.61 -7.52 -22.44
C VAL A 303 -13.97 -6.17 -23.06
N ILE A 304 -13.43 -5.06 -22.55
CA ILE A 304 -13.71 -3.70 -23.06
C ILE A 304 -13.26 -3.56 -24.53
N VAL A 305 -12.05 -4.03 -24.86
CA VAL A 305 -11.50 -3.92 -26.21
C VAL A 305 -12.25 -4.83 -27.19
N HIS A 306 -12.51 -6.08 -26.81
CA HIS A 306 -13.24 -7.03 -27.64
C HIS A 306 -14.69 -6.57 -27.90
N PHE A 307 -15.38 -6.10 -26.85
CA PHE A 307 -16.76 -5.63 -26.95
C PHE A 307 -16.85 -4.30 -27.71
N GLY A 308 -15.90 -3.38 -27.50
CA GLY A 308 -15.81 -2.10 -28.21
C GLY A 308 -15.66 -2.27 -29.73
N ARG A 309 -14.98 -3.33 -30.18
CA ARG A 309 -14.91 -3.67 -31.62
C ARG A 309 -16.21 -4.26 -32.16
N LYS A 310 -16.86 -5.16 -31.41
CA LYS A 310 -18.11 -5.81 -31.85
C LYS A 310 -19.27 -4.82 -31.97
N LEU A 311 -19.28 -3.79 -31.13
CA LEU A 311 -20.26 -2.69 -31.19
C LEU A 311 -20.00 -1.67 -32.31
N GLY A 312 -18.92 -1.82 -33.07
CA GLY A 312 -18.70 -1.01 -34.26
C GLY A 312 -18.82 0.48 -33.96
N ILE A 313 -18.05 1.00 -32.99
CA ILE A 313 -17.87 2.45 -32.86
C ILE A 313 -16.98 2.90 -34.03
N LYS A 314 -17.55 2.88 -35.24
CA LYS A 314 -17.23 3.81 -36.31
C LYS A 314 -17.71 5.18 -35.85
N LYS A 315 -16.99 5.75 -34.89
CA LYS A 315 -16.75 7.19 -34.88
C LYS A 315 -15.27 7.32 -35.18
N GLU A 316 -14.91 7.04 -36.43
CA GLU A 316 -13.83 7.79 -37.04
C GLU A 316 -14.21 9.25 -36.81
N GLN A 317 -13.60 9.87 -35.81
CA GLN A 317 -13.64 11.32 -35.75
C GLN A 317 -13.05 11.75 -37.10
N PRO A 318 -13.78 12.54 -37.91
CA PRO A 318 -13.17 13.14 -39.07
C PRO A 318 -11.89 13.79 -38.57
N LEU A 319 -10.81 13.61 -39.33
CA LEU A 319 -9.57 14.36 -39.16
C LEU A 319 -9.97 15.73 -38.65
N VAL A 320 -9.61 16.06 -37.41
CA VAL A 320 -9.84 17.41 -36.92
C VAL A 320 -8.96 18.26 -37.82
N GLU A 321 -9.53 18.76 -38.93
CA GLU A 321 -9.17 20.06 -39.44
C GLU A 321 -9.10 20.90 -38.18
N LYS A 322 -7.90 21.36 -37.84
CA LYS A 322 -7.73 22.37 -36.82
C LYS A 322 -8.61 23.54 -37.28
N LYS A 323 -9.86 23.57 -36.84
CA LYS A 323 -10.62 24.81 -36.80
C LYS A 323 -9.72 25.77 -36.03
N PRO A 324 -9.44 26.96 -36.59
CA PRO A 324 -8.63 27.94 -35.88
C PRO A 324 -9.21 28.10 -34.47
N LYS A 325 -8.33 28.05 -33.45
CA LYS A 325 -8.66 28.22 -32.04
C LYS A 325 -9.74 29.30 -31.91
N GLU A 326 -10.95 28.92 -31.52
CA GLU A 326 -11.91 29.90 -31.02
C GLU A 326 -11.27 30.52 -29.78
N ILE A 327 -11.01 31.82 -29.86
CA ILE A 327 -10.52 32.64 -28.77
C ILE A 327 -11.59 32.59 -27.67
N PRO A 328 -11.24 32.39 -26.39
CA PRO A 328 -12.22 32.40 -25.31
C PRO A 328 -12.99 33.71 -25.34
N VAL A 329 -14.32 33.62 -25.43
CA VAL A 329 -15.23 34.74 -25.21
C VAL A 329 -15.24 35.07 -23.72
N LEU A 330 -14.20 35.78 -23.26
CA LEU A 330 -14.20 36.51 -21.99
C LEU A 330 -14.36 37.98 -22.36
N GLU A 331 -15.33 38.64 -21.72
CA GLU A 331 -15.42 40.10 -21.66
C GLU A 331 -15.57 40.82 -23.02
N LEU A 332 -16.67 40.56 -23.73
CA LEU A 332 -17.09 41.37 -24.90
C LEU A 332 -18.50 41.95 -24.73
N GLU A 333 -18.93 42.19 -23.49
CA GLU A 333 -20.20 42.87 -23.19
C GLU A 333 -20.07 44.41 -23.28
N GLY A 334 -18.89 44.93 -23.65
CA GLY A 334 -18.59 46.38 -23.66
C GLY A 334 -18.19 47.00 -25.02
N LEU A 335 -18.19 46.26 -26.13
CA LEU A 335 -17.72 46.79 -27.43
C LEU A 335 -18.72 46.56 -28.60
N ALA A 336 -19.97 46.21 -28.29
CA ALA A 336 -21.03 46.10 -29.28
C ALA A 336 -21.62 47.47 -29.65
N GLU A 337 -20.77 48.42 -30.07
CA GLU A 337 -21.23 49.60 -30.82
C GLU A 337 -20.09 50.23 -31.63
N LYS A 338 -19.74 49.63 -32.76
CA LYS A 338 -19.12 50.36 -33.87
C LYS A 338 -19.45 49.69 -35.20
N GLN A 339 -20.06 50.47 -36.08
CA GLN A 339 -20.51 50.13 -37.42
C GLN A 339 -19.40 49.46 -38.25
N GLN A 340 -19.80 48.51 -39.10
CA GLN A 340 -18.95 47.84 -40.10
C GLN A 340 -18.12 48.86 -40.90
N SER A 341 -16.80 48.84 -40.70
CA SER A 341 -15.88 49.70 -41.45
C SER A 341 -15.68 49.14 -42.88
N PRO A 342 -15.55 50.01 -43.91
CA PRO A 342 -15.38 49.60 -45.31
C PRO A 342 -14.17 48.67 -45.54
N ILE A 343 -13.15 48.78 -44.67
CA ILE A 343 -11.90 48.02 -44.70
C ILE A 343 -12.15 46.52 -44.47
N SER A 344 -13.12 46.17 -43.63
CA SER A 344 -13.50 44.77 -43.36
C SER A 344 -14.15 44.05 -44.56
N SER A 345 -14.59 44.80 -45.58
CA SER A 345 -15.28 44.27 -46.76
C SER A 345 -14.37 43.91 -47.93
N ALA A 346 -13.10 44.33 -47.92
CA ALA A 346 -12.13 43.97 -48.94
C ALA A 346 -11.76 42.48 -48.81
N GLY A 347 -11.95 41.69 -49.86
CA GLY A 347 -11.67 40.25 -49.86
C GLY A 347 -10.25 39.90 -50.31
N THR A 348 -9.62 40.77 -51.12
CA THR A 348 -8.26 40.57 -51.64
C THR A 348 -7.35 41.78 -51.42
N LEU A 349 -6.03 41.55 -51.35
CA LEU A 349 -5.04 42.61 -51.18
C LEU A 349 -5.10 43.66 -52.31
N SER A 350 -5.54 43.25 -53.51
CA SER A 350 -5.77 44.16 -54.64
C SER A 350 -6.95 45.11 -54.41
N GLU A 351 -8.06 44.62 -53.85
CA GLU A 351 -9.23 45.43 -53.50
C GLU A 351 -8.92 46.40 -52.35
N LEU A 352 -8.10 45.97 -51.39
CA LEU A 352 -7.65 46.85 -50.31
C LEU A 352 -6.76 47.98 -50.85
N ILE A 353 -5.85 47.69 -51.80
CA ILE A 353 -5.01 48.71 -52.44
C ILE A 353 -5.87 49.71 -53.23
N GLU A 354 -6.87 49.23 -53.97
CA GLU A 354 -7.77 50.09 -54.75
C GLU A 354 -8.63 50.99 -53.85
N LEU A 355 -9.08 50.47 -52.70
CA LEU A 355 -9.83 51.22 -51.69
C LEU A 355 -8.95 52.28 -51.02
N LEU A 356 -7.68 51.96 -50.75
CA LEU A 356 -6.70 52.91 -50.19
C LEU A 356 -6.36 54.05 -51.17
N GLU A 357 -6.27 53.73 -52.47
CA GLU A 357 -5.97 54.69 -53.53
C GLU A 357 -7.15 55.65 -53.81
N LYS A 358 -8.39 55.22 -53.50
CA LYS A 358 -9.62 56.01 -53.64
C LYS A 358 -10.02 56.82 -52.40
N MET A 359 -9.46 56.50 -51.23
CA MET A 359 -9.81 57.13 -49.94
C MET A 359 -9.14 58.50 -49.77
N ASP A 360 -9.84 59.52 -49.28
CA ASP A 360 -9.25 60.85 -49.04
C ASP A 360 -8.43 60.88 -47.73
N SER A 361 -7.54 61.87 -47.57
CA SER A 361 -6.62 62.00 -46.42
C SER A 361 -7.35 62.21 -45.10
N GLU A 362 -8.52 62.87 -45.11
CA GLU A 362 -9.38 63.04 -43.93
C GLU A 362 -10.16 61.76 -43.58
N GLU A 363 -10.51 60.94 -44.58
CA GLU A 363 -11.24 59.68 -44.39
C GLU A 363 -10.31 58.58 -43.86
N PHE A 364 -9.04 58.60 -44.30
CA PHE A 364 -7.98 57.75 -43.75
C PHE A 364 -7.70 58.04 -42.26
N ALA A 365 -7.78 59.31 -41.83
CA ALA A 365 -7.58 59.68 -40.42
C ALA A 365 -8.67 59.15 -39.47
N ARG A 366 -9.82 58.71 -40.00
CA ARG A 366 -10.92 58.13 -39.22
C ARG A 366 -10.77 56.62 -38.97
N HIS A 367 -9.89 55.94 -39.71
CA HIS A 367 -9.63 54.52 -39.59
C HIS A 367 -8.25 54.30 -38.97
N SER A 368 -8.17 53.54 -37.88
CA SER A 368 -6.91 53.35 -37.19
C SER A 368 -5.98 52.40 -37.96
N LYS A 369 -4.66 52.58 -37.79
CA LYS A 369 -3.65 51.66 -38.36
C LYS A 369 -3.82 50.22 -37.86
N GLU A 370 -4.47 50.05 -36.71
CA GLU A 370 -4.82 48.74 -36.19
C GLU A 370 -5.86 48.04 -37.08
N GLU A 371 -6.82 48.74 -37.68
CA GLU A 371 -7.82 48.14 -38.58
C GLU A 371 -7.18 47.51 -39.83
N PHE A 372 -6.16 48.16 -40.39
CA PHE A 372 -5.41 47.62 -41.54
C PHE A 372 -4.50 46.46 -41.17
N ALA A 373 -3.83 46.53 -40.00
CA ALA A 373 -2.99 45.45 -39.51
C ALA A 373 -3.84 44.20 -39.14
N GLU A 374 -5.03 44.42 -38.59
CA GLU A 374 -6.00 43.38 -38.25
C GLU A 374 -6.60 42.72 -39.50
N TRP A 375 -6.86 43.50 -40.56
CA TRP A 375 -7.24 42.95 -41.86
C TRP A 375 -6.12 42.07 -42.45
N VAL A 376 -4.85 42.49 -42.38
CA VAL A 376 -3.73 41.68 -42.89
C VAL A 376 -3.57 40.38 -42.09
N ARG A 377 -3.72 40.44 -40.77
CA ARG A 377 -3.70 39.26 -39.89
C ARG A 377 -4.83 38.29 -40.22
N SER A 378 -6.03 38.79 -40.45
CA SER A 378 -7.22 37.96 -40.70
C SER A 378 -7.24 37.36 -42.11
N ASN A 379 -6.93 38.14 -43.15
CA ASN A 379 -7.11 37.71 -44.53
C ASN A 379 -5.84 37.09 -45.15
N ILE A 380 -4.65 37.60 -44.81
CA ILE A 380 -3.38 37.16 -45.43
C ILE A 380 -2.58 36.26 -44.47
N ARG A 381 -2.79 36.40 -43.16
CA ARG A 381 -2.09 35.64 -42.11
C ARG A 381 -0.55 35.76 -42.17
N GLU A 382 -0.05 36.91 -42.64
CA GLU A 382 1.38 37.26 -42.59
C GLU A 382 1.64 38.27 -41.46
N GLU A 383 2.03 37.75 -40.29
CA GLU A 383 2.27 38.53 -39.07
C GLU A 383 3.36 39.61 -39.26
N ALA A 384 4.40 39.27 -40.03
CA ALA A 384 5.51 40.18 -40.32
C ALA A 384 5.09 41.40 -41.16
N LEU A 385 4.02 41.28 -41.95
CA LEU A 385 3.48 42.39 -42.73
C LEU A 385 2.60 43.28 -41.84
N ALA A 386 1.77 42.68 -40.98
CA ALA A 386 0.95 43.40 -40.02
C ALA A 386 1.79 44.23 -39.02
N GLU A 387 2.90 43.68 -38.51
CA GLU A 387 3.81 44.42 -37.64
C GLU A 387 4.53 45.58 -38.33
N LYS A 388 4.81 45.45 -39.64
CA LYS A 388 5.41 46.54 -40.43
C LYS A 388 4.42 47.68 -40.64
N ILE A 389 3.17 47.36 -40.94
CA ILE A 389 2.08 48.33 -41.15
C ILE A 389 1.85 49.18 -39.88
N LEU A 390 1.95 48.58 -38.70
CA LEU A 390 1.84 49.30 -37.42
C LEU A 390 2.98 50.30 -37.18
N LYS A 391 4.15 50.10 -37.79
CA LYS A 391 5.34 50.94 -37.64
C LYS A 391 5.43 52.08 -38.65
N THR A 392 4.55 52.09 -39.65
CA THR A 392 4.57 53.07 -40.73
C THR A 392 3.88 54.35 -40.32
N GLU A 393 4.50 55.52 -40.57
CA GLU A 393 3.97 56.80 -40.09
C GLU A 393 3.05 57.47 -41.10
N SER A 394 3.26 57.27 -42.41
CA SER A 394 2.58 57.98 -43.49
C SER A 394 1.72 57.08 -44.39
N LYS A 395 0.59 57.61 -44.90
CA LYS A 395 -0.29 56.95 -45.87
C LYS A 395 0.45 56.45 -47.12
N LYS A 396 1.37 57.28 -47.65
CA LYS A 396 2.16 56.93 -48.84
C LYS A 396 3.11 55.75 -48.63
N GLU A 397 3.67 55.63 -47.43
CA GLU A 397 4.53 54.49 -47.08
C GLU A 397 3.71 53.20 -46.90
N LEU A 398 2.49 53.32 -46.37
CA LEU A 398 1.57 52.20 -46.21
C LEU A 398 1.10 51.66 -47.58
N GLU A 399 0.77 52.53 -48.53
CA GLU A 399 0.50 52.15 -49.93
C GLU A 399 1.70 51.46 -50.59
N GLN A 400 2.92 51.94 -50.33
CA GLN A 400 4.15 51.37 -50.88
C GLN A 400 4.45 49.97 -50.31
N GLU A 401 4.24 49.76 -49.00
CA GLU A 401 4.37 48.45 -48.36
C GLU A 401 3.31 47.47 -48.87
N PHE A 402 2.06 47.91 -49.08
CA PHE A 402 1.02 47.08 -49.68
C PHE A 402 1.34 46.69 -51.13
N LYS A 403 1.78 47.65 -51.96
CA LYS A 403 2.21 47.36 -53.35
C LYS A 403 3.43 46.42 -53.38
N SER A 404 4.39 46.60 -52.48
CA SER A 404 5.55 45.69 -52.36
C SER A 404 5.16 44.28 -51.92
N ALA A 405 4.25 44.15 -50.96
CA ALA A 405 3.73 42.87 -50.52
C ALA A 405 2.97 42.15 -51.65
N TYR A 406 2.18 42.89 -52.43
CA TYR A 406 1.48 42.35 -53.59
C TYR A 406 2.44 41.76 -54.63
N GLU A 407 3.46 42.52 -55.01
CA GLU A 407 4.48 42.05 -55.97
C GLU A 407 5.24 40.83 -55.46
N LYS A 408 5.54 40.77 -54.16
CA LYS A 408 6.21 39.63 -53.54
C LYS A 408 5.34 38.37 -53.57
N HIS A 409 4.03 38.51 -53.34
CA HIS A 409 3.08 37.41 -53.45
C HIS A 409 2.93 36.92 -54.90
N LEU A 410 2.88 37.83 -55.86
CA LEU A 410 2.88 37.51 -57.29
C LEU A 410 4.12 36.70 -57.71
N ARG A 411 5.33 37.13 -57.30
CA ARG A 411 6.57 36.39 -57.58
C ARG A 411 6.57 34.98 -57.00
N LYS A 412 6.13 34.81 -55.74
CA LYS A 412 6.00 33.48 -55.11
C LYS A 412 5.04 32.57 -55.88
N ILE A 413 3.91 33.10 -56.35
CA ILE A 413 2.93 32.35 -57.15
C ILE A 413 3.55 31.91 -58.48
N GLU A 414 4.32 32.78 -59.12
CA GLU A 414 4.98 32.51 -60.39
C GLU A 414 6.10 31.45 -60.26
N GLU A 415 6.91 31.52 -59.20
CA GLU A 415 7.89 30.48 -58.85
C GLU A 415 7.22 29.12 -58.57
N LEU A 416 6.09 29.11 -57.86
CA LEU A 416 5.34 27.89 -57.58
C LEU A 416 4.77 27.29 -58.88
N LYS A 417 4.25 28.12 -59.79
CA LYS A 417 3.80 27.67 -61.11
C LYS A 417 4.95 27.06 -61.92
N GLN A 418 6.14 27.67 -61.91
CA GLN A 418 7.32 27.11 -62.57
C GLN A 418 7.75 25.78 -61.95
N LYS A 419 7.84 25.68 -60.61
CA LYS A 419 8.17 24.42 -59.92
C LYS A 419 7.15 23.31 -60.19
N ILE A 420 5.87 23.64 -60.30
CA ILE A 420 4.81 22.69 -60.66
C ILE A 420 4.95 22.26 -62.13
N ALA A 421 5.27 23.18 -63.04
CA ALA A 421 5.50 22.87 -64.45
C ALA A 421 6.74 21.97 -64.66
N GLU A 422 7.85 22.24 -63.95
CA GLU A 422 9.04 21.38 -63.95
C GLU A 422 8.75 19.99 -63.37
N LYS A 423 8.02 19.91 -62.27
CA LYS A 423 7.59 18.61 -61.69
C LYS A 423 6.72 17.84 -62.66
N LYS A 424 5.77 18.49 -63.34
CA LYS A 424 4.95 17.85 -64.38
C LYS A 424 5.83 17.35 -65.54
N LYS A 425 6.77 18.16 -66.03
CA LYS A 425 7.68 17.79 -67.13
C LYS A 425 8.56 16.57 -66.77
N LYS A 426 9.07 16.50 -65.53
CA LYS A 426 9.79 15.33 -65.00
C LYS A 426 8.90 14.10 -64.82
N LEU A 427 7.60 14.28 -64.55
CA LEU A 427 6.65 13.17 -64.45
C LEU A 427 6.33 12.56 -65.82
N TYR A 428 6.25 13.39 -66.87
CA TYR A 428 5.95 12.95 -68.24
C TYR A 428 7.15 12.41 -69.01
N SER A 429 8.40 12.71 -68.63
CA SER A 429 9.59 12.11 -69.26
C SER A 429 10.02 10.77 -68.64
N LYS A 430 9.28 10.29 -67.63
CA LYS A 430 9.56 9.04 -66.89
C LYS A 430 8.52 7.93 -67.16
N LYS A 431 7.54 8.23 -68.01
CA LYS A 431 6.72 7.27 -68.77
C LYS A 431 7.28 7.21 -70.18
#